data_AF-A0A2R6CBP2-F1
#
_entry.id   AF-A0A2R6CBP2-F1
#
_cell.length_a   1.000
_cell.length_b   1.000
_cell.length_c   1.000
_cell.angle_alpha   90.00
_cell.angle_beta   90.00
_cell.angle_gamma   90.00
#
_symmetry.space_group_name_H-M   'P 1'
#
loop_
_entity.id
_entity.type
_entity.pdbx_description
1 polymer ?
#
loop_
_entity_poly.entity_id
_entity_poly.type
_entity_poly.pdbx_seq_one_letter_code
_entity_poly.pdbx_strand_id
1 'polypeptide(L)'
;MVGNAFAEMFVPTPNVYRLRGDSLEPVAQEAKVDLLAVDNCVDDKFVAVGYDVVLHEPRAFLISDGVKSLEWKGGGVYLSALAIHPSGELGIVATSHPSGSKDRLSFAYLCTPERVDTIYEAVGYGFVCASWSPRGDKALLLASRSARTYNV
;
A
#
# COMPACT_ATOMS: atom_id res chain seq x y z
N MET A 1 -17.15 4.99 25.76
CA MET A 1 -16.86 6.27 25.09
C MET A 1 -15.83 5.96 24.01
N VAL A 2 -16.29 5.77 22.77
CA VAL A 2 -15.40 5.47 21.63
C VAL A 2 -14.88 6.81 21.15
N GLY A 3 -13.60 7.08 21.36
CA GLY A 3 -12.96 8.31 20.95
C GLY A 3 -12.85 8.35 19.43
N ASN A 4 -13.84 8.94 18.77
CA ASN A 4 -13.66 9.44 17.42
C ASN A 4 -12.63 10.57 17.50
N ALA A 5 -11.43 10.34 17.01
CA ALA A 5 -10.50 11.41 16.71
C ALA A 5 -11.09 12.24 15.56
N PHE A 6 -11.97 13.18 15.91
CA PHE A 6 -12.26 14.33 15.06
C PHE A 6 -11.00 15.21 15.07
N ALA A 7 -10.09 14.94 14.14
CA ALA A 7 -9.14 15.97 13.72
C ALA A 7 -9.96 17.01 12.93
N GLU A 8 -10.10 18.21 13.46
CA GLU A 8 -10.97 19.27 12.93
C GLU A 8 -10.53 19.84 11.56
N MET A 9 -9.48 19.34 10.91
CA MET A 9 -9.12 19.75 9.55
C MET A 9 -8.42 18.62 8.77
N PHE A 10 -9.18 17.67 8.24
CA PHE A 10 -8.74 17.00 7.01
C PHE A 10 -9.08 17.93 5.85
N VAL A 11 -8.16 18.83 5.49
CA VAL A 11 -8.29 19.55 4.23
C VAL A 11 -8.30 18.47 3.13
N PRO A 12 -9.33 18.43 2.26
CA PRO A 12 -9.39 17.49 1.16
C PRO A 12 -8.29 17.86 0.15
N THR A 13 -7.08 17.35 0.37
CA THR A 13 -5.99 17.45 -0.60
C THR A 13 -6.00 16.19 -1.45
N PRO A 14 -5.80 16.30 -2.78
CA PRO A 14 -5.48 15.15 -3.60
C PRO A 14 -4.37 14.34 -2.91
N ASN A 15 -4.54 13.03 -2.75
CA ASN A 15 -3.52 12.14 -2.20
C ASN A 15 -2.86 11.30 -3.30
N VAL A 16 -3.19 11.59 -4.56
CA VAL A 16 -2.57 11.01 -5.75
C VAL A 16 -2.22 12.13 -6.73
N TYR A 17 -0.95 12.18 -7.11
CA TYR A 17 -0.42 13.12 -8.09
C TYR A 17 0.29 12.36 -9.21
N ARG A 18 0.26 12.92 -10.43
CA ARG A 18 1.00 12.41 -11.59
C ARG A 18 1.91 13.50 -12.13
N LEU A 19 3.14 13.12 -12.48
CA LEU A 19 4.03 13.98 -13.23
C LEU A 19 3.61 13.97 -14.71
N ARG A 20 3.30 15.14 -15.26
CA ARG A 20 3.13 15.39 -16.70
C ARG A 20 4.13 16.45 -17.14
N GLY A 21 5.09 16.05 -17.98
CA GLY A 21 6.22 16.90 -18.36
C GLY A 21 7.04 17.27 -17.12
N ASP A 22 7.05 18.55 -16.78
CA ASP A 22 7.74 19.14 -15.63
C ASP A 22 6.79 19.57 -14.49
N SER A 23 5.52 19.17 -14.55
CA SER A 23 4.48 19.59 -13.60
C SER A 23 3.78 18.41 -12.92
N LEU A 24 3.47 18.57 -11.63
CA LEU A 24 2.62 17.62 -10.88
C LEU A 24 1.16 18.04 -10.99
N GLU A 25 0.33 17.12 -11.46
CA GLU A 25 -1.12 17.30 -11.56
C GLU A 25 -1.84 16.39 -10.56
N PRO A 26 -2.89 16.87 -9.88
CA PRO A 26 -3.72 16.03 -9.03
C PRO A 26 -4.54 15.06 -9.88
N VAL A 27 -4.57 13.79 -9.49
CA VAL A 27 -5.35 12.74 -10.17
C VAL A 27 -6.63 12.42 -9.42
N ALA A 28 -6.53 12.28 -8.09
CA ALA A 28 -7.65 11.87 -7.27
C ALA A 28 -7.44 12.20 -5.80
N GLN A 29 -8.56 12.09 -5.07
CA GLN A 29 -8.59 12.12 -3.63
C GLN A 29 -9.40 10.92 -3.11
N GLU A 30 -8.70 9.98 -2.50
CA GLU A 30 -9.35 8.88 -1.78
C GLU A 30 -9.65 9.31 -0.34
N ALA A 31 -10.90 9.67 -0.08
CA ALA A 31 -11.33 10.10 1.24
C ALA A 31 -11.21 8.94 2.25
N LYS A 32 -10.65 9.25 3.44
CA LYS A 32 -10.50 8.30 4.55
C LYS A 32 -9.58 7.10 4.25
N VAL A 33 -8.73 7.23 3.23
CA VAL A 33 -7.72 6.22 2.89
C VAL A 33 -6.34 6.83 3.03
N ASP A 34 -5.47 6.13 3.77
CA ASP A 34 -4.05 6.43 3.80
C ASP A 34 -3.32 5.53 2.80
N LEU A 35 -2.82 6.13 1.72
CA LEU A 35 -2.07 5.42 0.67
C LEU A 35 -0.59 5.37 1.07
N LEU A 36 -0.05 4.17 1.16
CA LEU A 36 1.27 3.92 1.75
C LEU A 36 2.36 3.57 0.73
N ALA A 37 1.96 3.02 -0.42
CA ALA A 37 2.89 2.65 -1.48
C ALA A 37 2.20 2.72 -2.85
N VAL A 38 2.99 3.03 -3.88
CA VAL A 38 2.59 3.03 -5.29
C VAL A 38 3.72 2.44 -6.13
N ASP A 39 3.37 1.69 -7.16
CA ASP A 39 4.34 1.22 -8.14
C ASP A 39 3.71 1.14 -9.55
N ASN A 40 4.56 1.19 -10.57
CA ASN A 40 4.15 1.15 -11.96
C ASN A 40 3.86 -0.28 -12.42
N CYS A 41 2.78 -0.43 -13.17
CA CYS A 41 2.42 -1.63 -13.91
C CYS A 41 2.56 -1.34 -15.41
N VAL A 42 2.44 -2.39 -16.24
CA VAL A 42 2.44 -2.25 -17.70
C VAL A 42 1.32 -1.31 -18.20
N ASP A 43 1.58 -0.64 -19.33
CA ASP A 43 0.68 0.30 -20.02
C ASP A 43 0.34 1.58 -19.24
N ASP A 44 1.33 2.24 -18.61
CA ASP A 44 1.16 3.52 -17.90
C ASP A 44 0.14 3.48 -16.75
N LYS A 45 -0.16 2.28 -16.24
CA LYS A 45 -1.01 2.06 -15.08
C LYS A 45 -0.15 2.02 -13.83
N PHE A 46 -0.70 2.47 -12.71
CA PHE A 46 -0.06 2.37 -11.41
C PHE A 46 -0.97 1.60 -10.47
N VAL A 47 -0.37 0.84 -9.57
CA VAL A 47 -1.10 0.23 -8.45
C VAL A 47 -0.70 0.98 -7.21
N ALA A 48 -1.69 1.39 -6.41
CA ALA A 48 -1.47 1.96 -5.09
C ALA A 48 -2.11 1.08 -4.03
N VAL A 49 -1.48 1.01 -2.87
CA VAL A 49 -1.98 0.25 -1.73
C VAL A 49 -1.93 1.08 -0.46
N GLY A 50 -2.83 0.75 0.46
CA GLY A 50 -2.98 1.46 1.71
C GLY A 50 -4.03 0.80 2.59
N TYR A 51 -4.68 1.62 3.40
CA TYR A 51 -5.76 1.19 4.27
C TYR A 51 -6.78 2.29 4.56
N ASP A 52 -7.98 1.88 4.90
CA ASP A 52 -9.04 2.75 5.41
C ASP A 52 -8.71 3.18 6.84
N VAL A 53 -8.60 4.48 7.09
CA VAL A 53 -8.18 4.99 8.41
C VAL A 53 -9.27 4.88 9.47
N VAL A 54 -10.53 4.67 9.07
CA VAL A 54 -11.68 4.54 9.97
C VAL A 54 -11.96 3.07 10.26
N LEU A 55 -12.06 2.26 9.20
CA LEU A 55 -12.41 0.84 9.31
C LEU A 55 -11.18 -0.06 9.52
N HIS A 56 -9.97 0.48 9.32
CA HIS A 56 -8.72 -0.28 9.43
C HIS A 56 -8.68 -1.50 8.52
N GLU A 57 -9.22 -1.35 7.31
CA GLU A 57 -9.27 -2.38 6.28
C GLU A 57 -8.25 -2.10 5.17
N PRO A 58 -7.64 -3.14 4.58
CA PRO A 58 -6.73 -2.96 3.46
C PRO A 58 -7.48 -2.36 2.25
N ARG A 59 -6.75 -1.53 1.50
CA ARG A 59 -7.23 -0.90 0.26
C ARG A 59 -6.17 -1.02 -0.82
N ALA A 60 -6.60 -1.34 -2.03
CA ALA A 60 -5.76 -1.36 -3.22
C ALA A 60 -6.51 -0.66 -4.37
N PHE A 61 -5.75 0.01 -5.23
CA PHE A 61 -6.30 0.80 -6.32
C PHE A 61 -5.47 0.65 -7.59
N LEU A 62 -6.14 0.62 -8.73
CA LEU A 62 -5.56 0.81 -10.04
C LEU A 62 -5.74 2.27 -10.47
N ILE A 63 -4.66 2.92 -10.86
CA ILE A 63 -4.60 4.33 -11.21
C ILE A 63 -4.14 4.45 -12.67
N SER A 64 -5.03 4.98 -13.51
CA SER A 64 -4.76 5.30 -14.93
C SER A 64 -5.33 6.69 -15.23
N ASP A 65 -6.37 6.83 -16.03
CA ASP A 65 -7.06 8.12 -16.24
C ASP A 65 -7.98 8.50 -15.06
N GLY A 66 -8.17 7.57 -14.12
CA GLY A 66 -8.86 7.78 -12.86
C GLY A 66 -8.43 6.73 -11.84
N VAL A 67 -9.18 6.61 -10.75
CA VAL A 67 -8.93 5.64 -9.68
C VAL A 67 -10.02 4.57 -9.68
N LYS A 68 -9.59 3.31 -9.69
CA LYS A 68 -10.47 2.14 -9.60
C LYS A 68 -10.05 1.29 -8.40
N SER A 69 -11.00 1.01 -7.50
CA SER A 69 -10.77 0.10 -6.39
C SER A 69 -10.50 -1.33 -6.88
N LEU A 70 -9.51 -1.98 -6.27
CA LEU A 70 -9.19 -3.40 -6.46
C LEU A 70 -9.66 -4.17 -5.24
N GLU A 71 -10.38 -5.28 -5.47
CA GLU A 71 -10.85 -6.11 -4.38
C GLU A 71 -9.67 -6.81 -3.68
N TRP A 72 -9.63 -6.73 -2.34
CA TRP A 72 -8.67 -7.45 -1.52
C TRP A 72 -9.41 -8.32 -0.51
N LYS A 73 -9.25 -9.64 -0.62
CA LYS A 73 -9.88 -10.64 0.25
C LYS A 73 -8.94 -10.98 1.40
N GLY A 74 -8.74 -10.04 2.31
CA GLY A 74 -7.94 -10.22 3.53
C GLY A 74 -8.25 -9.11 4.52
N GLY A 75 -8.35 -9.44 5.81
CA GLY A 75 -8.68 -8.48 6.88
C GLY A 75 -7.61 -8.42 7.96
N GLY A 76 -7.65 -7.36 8.78
CA GLY A 76 -6.77 -7.24 9.96
C GLY A 76 -5.32 -6.87 9.68
N VAL A 77 -5.02 -6.41 8.46
CA VAL A 77 -3.67 -5.98 8.04
C VAL A 77 -3.77 -4.72 7.18
N TYR A 78 -2.69 -3.94 7.15
CA TYR A 78 -2.54 -2.79 6.26
C TYR A 78 -1.62 -3.15 5.11
N LEU A 79 -2.01 -2.85 3.88
CA LEU A 79 -1.12 -2.99 2.74
C LEU A 79 -0.16 -1.80 2.76
N SER A 80 1.13 -2.05 2.94
CA SER A 80 2.11 -1.00 3.25
C SER A 80 3.35 -1.01 2.38
N ALA A 81 3.55 -2.06 1.59
CA ALA A 81 4.60 -2.13 0.60
C ALA A 81 4.09 -2.86 -0.64
N LEU A 82 4.57 -2.41 -1.79
CA LEU A 82 4.19 -2.90 -3.10
C LEU A 82 5.43 -2.87 -4.00
N ALA A 83 5.61 -3.91 -4.79
CA ALA A 83 6.54 -3.92 -5.92
C ALA A 83 5.99 -4.76 -7.06
N ILE A 84 5.73 -4.16 -8.21
CA ILE A 84 5.33 -4.85 -9.42
C ILE A 84 6.58 -5.36 -10.12
N HIS A 85 6.54 -6.60 -10.57
CA HIS A 85 7.64 -7.19 -11.32
C HIS A 85 7.80 -6.51 -12.68
N PRO A 86 9.01 -6.44 -13.26
CA PRO A 86 9.23 -5.79 -14.56
C PRO A 86 8.40 -6.34 -15.72
N SER A 87 7.84 -7.55 -15.62
CA SER A 87 6.91 -8.10 -16.62
C SER A 87 5.48 -7.57 -16.51
N GLY A 88 5.09 -6.99 -15.37
CA GLY A 88 3.73 -6.50 -15.09
C GLY A 88 2.69 -7.55 -14.69
N GLU A 89 3.01 -8.84 -14.78
CA GLU A 89 2.05 -9.94 -14.56
C GLU A 89 2.03 -10.46 -13.12
N LEU A 90 3.04 -10.09 -12.33
CA LEU A 90 3.17 -10.51 -10.94
C LEU A 90 3.64 -9.32 -10.09
N GLY A 91 3.29 -9.34 -8.81
CA GLY A 91 3.69 -8.32 -7.86
C GLY A 91 3.90 -8.90 -6.48
N ILE A 92 4.64 -8.16 -5.66
CA ILE A 92 4.72 -8.40 -4.23
C ILE A 92 3.90 -7.34 -3.54
N VAL A 93 2.97 -7.79 -2.69
CA VAL A 93 2.27 -6.92 -1.74
C VAL A 93 2.68 -7.37 -0.35
N ALA A 94 3.12 -6.45 0.49
CA ALA A 94 3.47 -6.78 1.86
C ALA A 94 2.79 -5.85 2.86
N THR A 95 2.60 -6.38 4.06
CA THR A 95 1.72 -5.76 5.04
C THR A 95 2.44 -5.27 6.28
N SER A 96 1.72 -4.45 7.02
CA SER A 96 2.03 -4.04 8.37
C SER A 96 0.74 -4.08 9.20
N HIS A 97 0.85 -3.78 10.49
CA HIS A 97 -0.28 -3.78 11.39
C HIS A 97 -0.32 -2.47 12.18
N PRO A 98 -1.50 -1.91 12.49
CA PRO A 98 -1.65 -0.70 13.32
C PRO A 98 -1.15 -0.83 14.76
N SER A 99 -0.84 -2.05 15.20
CA SER A 99 -0.65 -2.36 16.61
C SER A 99 0.84 -2.47 16.86
N GLY A 100 1.34 -1.73 17.86
CA GLY A 100 2.71 -1.88 18.35
C GLY A 100 2.98 -3.18 19.14
N SER A 101 2.06 -4.16 19.10
CA SER A 101 2.25 -5.44 19.78
C SER A 101 3.34 -6.27 19.09
N LYS A 102 4.20 -6.89 19.90
CA LYS A 102 5.37 -7.67 19.44
C LYS A 102 4.99 -9.02 18.81
N ASP A 103 3.77 -9.49 19.04
CA ASP A 103 3.30 -10.81 18.58
C ASP A 103 2.49 -10.71 17.27
N ARG A 104 2.50 -9.53 16.62
CA ARG A 104 1.70 -9.29 15.41
C ARG A 104 2.35 -9.88 14.18
N LEU A 105 1.50 -10.46 13.33
CA LEU A 105 1.90 -11.03 12.06
C LEU A 105 1.76 -9.98 10.95
N SER A 106 2.81 -9.86 10.16
CA SER A 106 2.80 -9.22 8.86
C SER A 106 3.16 -10.24 7.81
N PHE A 107 2.70 -10.03 6.59
CA PHE A 107 2.82 -11.00 5.51
C PHE A 107 3.44 -10.35 4.29
N ALA A 108 4.17 -11.14 3.52
CA ALA A 108 4.47 -10.83 2.13
C ALA A 108 3.69 -11.82 1.26
N TYR A 109 3.02 -11.27 0.25
CA TYR A 109 2.23 -12.00 -0.73
C TYR A 109 2.86 -11.88 -2.11
N LEU A 110 2.83 -12.96 -2.86
CA LEU A 110 3.03 -12.95 -4.30
C LEU A 110 1.65 -12.93 -4.96
N CYS A 111 1.40 -11.89 -5.76
CA CYS A 111 0.11 -11.65 -6.38
C CYS A 111 0.23 -11.78 -7.91
N THR A 112 -0.72 -12.48 -8.52
CA THR A 112 -1.02 -12.42 -9.96
C THR A 112 -2.50 -12.00 -10.12
N PRO A 113 -3.00 -11.76 -11.34
CA PRO A 113 -4.42 -11.45 -11.55
C PRO A 113 -5.38 -12.54 -11.02
N GLU A 114 -4.92 -13.79 -10.95
CA GLU A 114 -5.75 -14.96 -10.61
C GLU A 114 -5.59 -15.41 -9.15
N ARG A 115 -4.47 -15.08 -8.50
CA ARG A 115 -4.14 -15.62 -7.17
C ARG A 115 -3.30 -14.69 -6.31
N VAL A 116 -3.43 -14.88 -5.00
CA VAL A 116 -2.64 -14.23 -3.97
C VAL A 116 -2.09 -15.32 -3.05
N ASP A 117 -0.78 -15.55 -3.14
CA ASP A 117 -0.08 -16.58 -2.37
C ASP A 117 0.72 -15.94 -1.24
N THR A 118 0.58 -16.44 -0.01
CA THR A 118 1.45 -16.00 1.10
C THR A 118 2.84 -16.63 0.91
N ILE A 119 3.87 -15.82 0.78
CA ILE A 119 5.25 -16.28 0.58
C ILE A 119 6.13 -16.10 1.82
N TYR A 120 5.70 -15.27 2.76
CA TYR A 120 6.43 -15.05 4.01
C TYR A 120 5.53 -14.52 5.12
N GLU A 121 5.81 -14.93 6.35
CA GLU A 121 5.20 -14.44 7.58
C GLU A 121 6.30 -13.86 8.50
N ALA A 122 6.08 -12.63 8.97
CA ALA A 122 6.97 -11.90 9.85
C ALA A 122 6.29 -11.63 11.20
N VAL A 123 6.94 -12.00 12.30
CA VAL A 123 6.44 -11.75 13.66
C VAL A 123 7.09 -10.50 14.24
N GLY A 124 6.27 -9.52 14.63
CA GLY A 124 6.69 -8.30 15.31
C GLY A 124 7.38 -7.27 14.40
N TYR A 125 7.26 -7.41 13.07
CA TYR A 125 7.75 -6.47 12.08
C TYR A 125 6.62 -6.07 11.12
N GLY A 126 6.66 -4.85 10.60
CA GLY A 126 5.82 -4.40 9.48
C GLY A 126 6.67 -4.06 8.26
N PHE A 127 6.24 -4.51 7.08
CA PHE A 127 6.91 -4.20 5.82
C PHE A 127 6.67 -2.75 5.42
N VAL A 128 7.73 -2.06 5.01
CA VAL A 128 7.71 -0.62 4.71
C VAL A 128 8.09 -0.30 3.27
N CYS A 129 8.77 -1.21 2.58
CA CYS A 129 9.20 -1.03 1.20
C CYS A 129 9.45 -2.41 0.56
N ALA A 130 9.22 -2.49 -0.75
CA ALA A 130 9.57 -3.63 -1.58
C ALA A 130 10.14 -3.09 -2.91
N SER A 131 11.04 -3.83 -3.54
CA SER A 131 11.53 -3.49 -4.87
C SER A 131 12.00 -4.74 -5.61
N TRP A 132 11.77 -4.76 -6.92
CA TRP A 132 12.31 -5.78 -7.82
C TRP A 132 13.60 -5.30 -8.47
N SER A 133 14.53 -6.24 -8.66
CA SER A 133 15.62 -6.04 -9.60
C SER A 133 15.06 -5.78 -11.01
N PRO A 134 15.72 -4.97 -11.85
CA PRO A 134 15.26 -4.71 -13.22
C PRO A 134 15.17 -5.97 -14.10
N ARG A 135 15.90 -7.03 -13.74
CA ARG A 135 15.86 -8.33 -14.43
C ARG A 135 14.72 -9.22 -13.95
N GLY A 136 14.07 -8.89 -12.83
CA GLY A 136 12.99 -9.66 -12.26
C GLY A 136 13.41 -10.95 -11.52
N ASP A 137 14.70 -11.27 -11.46
CA ASP A 137 15.18 -12.51 -10.83
C ASP A 137 15.24 -12.44 -9.30
N LYS A 138 15.22 -11.22 -8.75
CA LYS A 138 15.32 -10.95 -7.31
C LYS A 138 14.40 -9.82 -6.88
N ALA A 139 13.88 -9.93 -5.67
CA ALA A 139 13.22 -8.86 -4.94
C ALA A 139 13.89 -8.64 -3.59
N LEU A 140 13.78 -7.41 -3.07
CA LEU A 140 14.20 -7.07 -1.71
C LEU A 140 13.05 -6.36 -0.99
N LEU A 141 12.78 -6.77 0.24
CA LEU A 141 11.78 -6.16 1.10
C LEU A 141 12.47 -5.60 2.36
N LEU A 142 12.03 -4.42 2.79
CA LEU A 142 12.44 -3.82 4.05
C LEU A 142 11.29 -3.91 5.05
N ALA A 143 11.59 -4.36 6.27
CA ALA A 143 10.65 -4.39 7.37
C ALA A 143 11.24 -3.71 8.61
N SER A 144 10.37 -3.12 9.43
CA SER A 144 10.75 -2.40 10.64
C SER A 144 9.88 -2.81 11.81
N ARG A 145 10.44 -2.73 13.03
CA ARG A 145 9.68 -2.84 14.28
C ARG A 145 9.16 -1.49 14.78
N SER A 146 9.71 -0.39 14.26
CA SER A 146 9.33 0.95 14.68
C SER A 146 8.00 1.33 14.06
N ALA A 147 7.09 1.89 14.87
CA ALA A 147 5.90 2.54 14.35
C ALA A 147 6.33 3.79 13.55
N ARG A 148 5.69 4.05 12.40
CA ARG A 148 5.79 5.34 11.72
C ARG A 148 5.01 6.35 12.57
N THR A 149 5.72 7.17 13.34
CA THR A 149 5.12 8.29 14.06
C THR A 149 5.42 9.56 13.30
N TYR A 150 4.39 10.22 12.79
CA TYR A 150 4.50 11.61 12.34
C TYR A 150 4.16 12.48 13.54
N ASN A 151 5.15 13.22 14.07
CA ASN A 151 4.84 14.33 14.96
C ASN A 151 4.28 15.44 14.07
N VAL A 152 3.02 15.81 14.30
CA VAL A 152 2.36 16.96 13.66
C VAL A 152 2.57 18.19 14.52
#